data_AF-A0A355G460-F1
#
_entry.id   AF-A0A355G460-F1
#
_cell.length_a   1.000
_cell.length_b   1.000
_cell.length_c   1.000
_cell.angle_alpha   90.00
_cell.angle_beta   90.00
_cell.angle_gamma   90.00
#
_symmetry.space_group_name_H-M   'P 1'
#
loop_
_entity.id
_entity.type
_entity.pdbx_description
1 polymer ?
#
loop_
_entity_poly.entity_id
_entity_poly.type
_entity_poly.pdbx_seq_one_letter_code
_entity_poly.pdbx_strand_id
1 'polypeptide(L)'
;MVDNPVPGTTAVFGGDISLEKVLLLGKSLASASIDKITSMNLTNISDVIVTYDARLKLQIGTLSGLERKLTLAQRVISRENELNPTQYGTINLTVDGKAYFSETPQGELSGENVDESMTEPGDENLIG
;
A
#
# COMPACT_ATOMS: atom_id res chain seq x y z
N MET A 1 -8.76 -34.98 9.12
CA MET A 1 -7.47 -34.63 9.73
C MET A 1 -7.16 -33.22 9.29
N VAL A 2 -6.95 -32.31 10.23
CA VAL A 2 -6.56 -30.92 9.93
C VAL A 2 -5.09 -30.84 10.27
N ASP A 3 -4.23 -30.57 9.28
CA ASP A 3 -2.80 -30.43 9.50
C ASP A 3 -2.53 -29.24 10.43
N ASN A 4 -1.66 -29.46 11.42
CA ASN A 4 -1.21 -28.38 12.29
C ASN A 4 -0.35 -27.41 11.46
N PRO A 5 -0.71 -26.11 11.39
CA PRO A 5 0.07 -25.14 10.64
C PRO A 5 1.48 -25.01 11.25
N VAL A 6 2.52 -25.18 10.43
CA VAL A 6 3.92 -25.00 10.86
C VAL A 6 4.32 -23.54 10.60
N PRO A 7 4.78 -22.79 11.62
CA PRO A 7 5.28 -21.43 11.45
C PRO A 7 6.29 -21.33 10.31
N GLY A 8 6.12 -20.34 9.43
CA GLY A 8 7.00 -20.12 8.28
C GLY A 8 6.68 -20.95 7.02
N THR A 9 5.69 -21.86 7.07
CA THR A 9 5.26 -22.63 5.89
C THR A 9 3.77 -22.50 5.57
N THR A 10 2.98 -22.10 6.55
CA THR A 10 1.52 -22.03 6.43
C THR A 10 1.03 -20.61 6.71
N ALA A 11 0.29 -20.04 5.76
CA ALA A 11 -0.46 -18.80 5.96
C ALA A 11 -1.87 -19.17 6.43
N VAL A 12 -2.24 -18.72 7.64
CA VAL A 12 -3.60 -18.85 8.16
C VAL A 12 -4.34 -17.55 7.88
N PHE A 13 -5.47 -17.65 7.19
CA PHE A 13 -6.32 -16.52 6.85
C PHE A 13 -7.49 -16.45 7.82
N GLY A 14 -7.62 -15.33 8.55
CA GLY A 14 -8.75 -15.05 9.43
C GLY A 14 -9.61 -13.91 8.86
N GLY A 15 -10.93 -14.01 9.03
CA GLY A 15 -11.90 -12.99 8.57
C GLY A 15 -12.28 -13.11 7.09
N ASP A 16 -12.68 -11.99 6.47
CA ASP A 16 -13.21 -11.94 5.08
C ASP A 16 -12.13 -12.05 3.99
N ILE A 17 -10.86 -12.07 4.38
CA ILE A 17 -9.72 -12.25 3.48
C ILE A 17 -9.52 -13.75 3.31
N SER A 18 -9.74 -14.26 2.09
CA SER A 18 -9.48 -15.66 1.76
C SER A 18 -8.20 -15.79 0.93
N LEU A 19 -7.54 -16.95 1.03
CA LEU A 19 -6.41 -17.31 0.16
C LEU A 19 -6.76 -17.11 -1.32
N GLU A 20 -7.99 -17.44 -1.72
CA GLU A 20 -8.49 -17.27 -3.09
C GLU A 20 -8.40 -15.81 -3.56
N LYS A 21 -8.79 -14.85 -2.73
CA LYS A 21 -8.73 -13.42 -3.07
C LYS A 21 -7.28 -12.94 -3.20
N VAL A 22 -6.39 -13.42 -2.33
CA VAL A 22 -4.95 -13.11 -2.42
C VAL A 22 -4.35 -13.67 -3.70
N LEU A 23 -4.65 -14.93 -4.02
CA LEU A 23 -4.19 -15.57 -5.26
C LEU A 23 -4.76 -14.89 -6.51
N LEU A 24 -6.04 -14.49 -6.49
CA LEU A 24 -6.68 -13.74 -7.57
C LEU A 24 -5.96 -12.42 -7.80
N LEU A 25 -5.70 -11.65 -6.73
CA LEU A 25 -5.00 -10.37 -6.84
C LEU A 25 -3.59 -10.55 -7.39
N GLY A 26 -2.81 -11.48 -6.84
CA GLY A 26 -1.44 -11.76 -7.29
C GLY A 26 -1.39 -12.18 -8.77
N LYS A 27 -2.28 -13.09 -9.20
CA LYS A 27 -2.38 -13.48 -10.61
C LYS A 27 -2.76 -12.31 -11.51
N SER A 28 -3.73 -11.49 -11.09
CA SER A 28 -4.20 -10.37 -11.89
C SER A 28 -3.12 -9.29 -12.06
N LEU A 29 -2.33 -9.03 -11.01
CA LEU A 29 -1.16 -8.15 -11.07
C LEU A 29 -0.11 -8.67 -12.07
N ALA A 30 0.20 -9.96 -12.00
CA ALA A 30 1.13 -10.60 -12.93
C ALA A 30 0.62 -10.54 -14.39
N SER A 31 -0.65 -10.85 -14.61
CA SER A 31 -1.27 -10.76 -15.95
C SER A 31 -1.31 -9.35 -16.52
N ALA A 32 -1.38 -8.33 -15.66
CA ALA A 32 -1.31 -6.93 -16.05
C ALA A 32 0.13 -6.39 -16.18
N SER A 33 1.15 -7.24 -16.02
CA SER A 33 2.57 -6.85 -16.05
C SER A 33 2.93 -5.78 -14.99
N ILE A 34 2.32 -5.85 -13.82
CA ILE A 34 2.66 -5.03 -12.65
C ILE A 34 3.49 -5.89 -11.71
N ASP A 35 4.81 -5.96 -11.93
CA ASP A 35 5.72 -6.94 -11.34
C ASP A 35 6.59 -6.42 -10.18
N LYS A 36 6.78 -5.11 -10.07
CA LYS A 36 7.55 -4.49 -8.97
C LYS A 36 6.73 -4.24 -7.70
N ILE A 37 5.86 -5.17 -7.30
CA ILE A 37 5.06 -5.00 -6.08
C ILE A 37 5.94 -5.15 -4.85
N THR A 38 5.97 -4.13 -4.00
CA THR A 38 6.77 -4.11 -2.76
C THR A 38 5.93 -4.35 -1.51
N SER A 39 4.63 -4.06 -1.55
CA SER A 39 3.72 -4.39 -0.45
C SER A 39 2.27 -4.51 -0.91
N MET A 40 1.47 -5.27 -0.17
CA MET A 40 0.02 -5.37 -0.34
C MET A 40 -0.64 -5.25 1.03
N ASN A 41 -1.49 -4.25 1.20
CA ASN A 41 -2.37 -4.12 2.36
C ASN A 41 -3.74 -4.70 2.01
N LEU A 42 -4.08 -5.81 2.66
CA LEU A 42 -5.32 -6.55 2.44
C LEU A 42 -6.23 -6.58 3.66
N THR A 43 -5.87 -5.87 4.74
CA THR A 43 -6.59 -5.90 6.03
C THR A 43 -8.08 -5.59 5.89
N ASN A 44 -8.44 -4.73 4.93
CA ASN A 44 -9.82 -4.47 4.55
C ASN A 44 -10.03 -4.78 3.06
N ILE A 45 -10.84 -5.79 2.74
CA ILE A 45 -11.06 -6.21 1.35
C ILE A 45 -11.87 -5.20 0.51
N SER A 46 -12.52 -4.24 1.17
CA SER A 46 -13.19 -3.11 0.51
C SER A 46 -12.23 -1.95 0.20
N ASP A 47 -11.02 -1.99 0.77
CA ASP A 47 -9.98 -0.96 0.62
C ASP A 47 -8.60 -1.61 0.44
N VAL A 48 -8.45 -2.35 -0.67
CA VAL A 48 -7.18 -2.97 -1.02
C VAL A 48 -6.21 -1.90 -1.54
N ILE A 49 -5.00 -1.88 -0.96
CA ILE A 49 -3.92 -0.99 -1.38
C ILE A 49 -2.70 -1.83 -1.74
N VAL A 50 -2.11 -1.56 -2.91
CA VAL A 50 -0.90 -2.24 -3.39
C VAL A 50 0.18 -1.19 -3.63
N THR A 51 1.41 -1.41 -3.18
CA THR A 51 2.52 -0.50 -3.44
C THR A 51 3.41 -1.05 -4.55
N TYR A 52 3.60 -0.25 -5.60
CA TYR A 52 4.52 -0.51 -6.70
C TYR A 52 5.84 0.24 -6.47
N ASP A 53 6.94 -0.50 -6.55
CA ASP A 53 8.32 -0.01 -6.55
C ASP A 53 8.64 0.91 -5.35
N ALA A 54 8.03 0.63 -4.19
CA ALA A 54 8.11 1.42 -2.96
C ALA A 54 7.73 2.91 -3.08
N ARG A 55 7.07 3.31 -4.18
CA ARG A 55 6.80 4.72 -4.51
C ARG A 55 5.35 5.03 -4.81
N LEU A 56 4.69 4.17 -5.59
CA LEU A 56 3.33 4.40 -6.08
C LEU A 56 2.34 3.53 -5.32
N LYS A 57 1.41 4.17 -4.60
CA LYS A 57 0.29 3.48 -3.94
C LYS A 57 -0.87 3.32 -4.94
N LEU A 58 -1.25 2.09 -5.23
CA LEU A 58 -2.41 1.75 -6.04
C LEU A 58 -3.60 1.52 -5.09
N GLN A 59 -4.51 2.48 -5.01
CA GLN A 59 -5.75 2.33 -4.25
C GLN A 59 -6.78 1.59 -5.10
N ILE A 60 -6.83 0.26 -4.96
CA ILE A 60 -7.71 -0.62 -5.72
C ILE A 60 -9.16 -0.53 -5.20
N GLY A 61 -9.33 -0.36 -3.88
CA GLY A 61 -10.64 -0.48 -3.24
C GLY A 61 -11.10 -1.93 -3.21
N THR A 62 -12.30 -2.20 -3.69
CA THR A 62 -12.80 -3.57 -3.84
C THR A 62 -12.14 -4.31 -5.01
N LEU A 63 -12.11 -5.65 -4.94
CA LEU A 63 -11.63 -6.49 -6.05
C LEU A 63 -12.62 -6.60 -7.23
N SER A 64 -13.76 -5.91 -7.19
CA SER A 64 -14.69 -5.86 -8.31
C SER A 64 -14.07 -5.10 -9.50
N GLY A 65 -14.19 -5.67 -10.71
CA GLY A 65 -13.63 -5.06 -11.92
C GLY A 65 -12.10 -5.01 -11.94
N LEU A 66 -11.42 -5.88 -11.18
CA LEU A 66 -9.97 -5.85 -10.97
C LEU A 66 -9.17 -5.78 -12.27
N GLU A 67 -9.48 -6.60 -13.27
CA GLU A 67 -8.76 -6.63 -14.55
C GLU A 67 -8.75 -5.25 -15.24
N ARG A 68 -9.91 -4.60 -15.29
CA ARG A 68 -10.05 -3.25 -15.88
C ARG A 68 -9.27 -2.21 -15.07
N LYS A 69 -9.33 -2.28 -13.74
CA LYS A 69 -8.58 -1.39 -12.84
C LYS A 69 -7.07 -1.54 -13.05
N LEU A 70 -6.57 -2.78 -13.13
CA LEU A 70 -5.13 -3.03 -13.31
C LEU A 70 -4.65 -2.63 -14.71
N THR A 71 -5.50 -2.77 -15.74
CA THR A 71 -5.18 -2.23 -17.08
C THR A 71 -5.01 -0.71 -17.05
N LEU A 72 -5.85 0.01 -16.30
CA LEU A 72 -5.70 1.46 -16.13
C LEU A 72 -4.46 1.79 -15.29
N ALA A 73 -4.22 1.05 -14.22
CA ALA A 73 -3.05 1.21 -13.36
C ALA A 73 -1.76 1.08 -14.15
N GLN A 74 -1.63 0.04 -14.98
CA GLN A 74 -0.45 -0.19 -15.82
C GLN A 74 -0.17 1.01 -16.74
N ARG A 75 -1.20 1.58 -17.38
CA ARG A 75 -1.03 2.75 -18.26
C ARG A 75 -0.51 3.96 -17.49
N VAL A 76 -1.05 4.21 -16.30
CA VAL A 76 -0.61 5.31 -15.44
C VAL A 76 0.82 5.06 -14.96
N ILE A 77 1.14 3.85 -14.48
CA ILE A 77 2.49 3.47 -14.06
C ILE A 77 3.51 3.67 -15.18
N SER A 78 3.21 3.21 -16.39
CA SER A 78 4.10 3.40 -17.56
C SER A 78 4.33 4.88 -17.84
N ARG A 79 3.26 5.68 -17.89
CA ARG A 79 3.35 7.13 -18.10
C ARG A 79 4.18 7.82 -17.03
N GLU A 80 3.91 7.54 -15.74
CA GLU A 80 4.62 8.21 -14.65
C GLU A 80 6.08 7.76 -14.56
N ASN A 81 6.40 6.50 -14.89
CA ASN A 81 7.79 6.04 -14.98
C ASN A 81 8.55 6.71 -16.13
N GLU A 82 7.87 7.02 -17.25
CA GLU A 82 8.46 7.79 -18.35
C GLU A 82 8.66 9.27 -17.98
N LEU A 83 7.73 9.87 -17.24
CA LEU A 83 7.79 11.27 -16.84
C LEU A 83 8.79 11.52 -15.70
N ASN A 84 8.67 10.76 -14.62
CA ASN A 84 9.54 10.85 -13.46
C ASN A 84 9.64 9.49 -12.73
N PRO A 85 10.69 8.69 -13.00
CA PRO A 85 10.84 7.34 -12.46
C PRO A 85 11.09 7.28 -10.94
N THR A 86 11.28 8.41 -10.26
CA THR A 86 11.43 8.46 -8.80
C THR A 86 10.25 9.13 -8.11
N GLN A 87 9.22 9.54 -8.85
CA GLN A 87 8.03 10.18 -8.30
C GLN A 87 7.31 9.27 -7.31
N TYR A 88 6.87 9.85 -6.19
CA TYR A 88 5.94 9.24 -5.26
C TYR A 88 4.52 9.71 -5.57
N GLY A 89 3.55 8.84 -5.34
CA GLY A 89 2.17 9.23 -5.57
C GLY A 89 1.18 8.13 -5.32
N THR A 90 -0.08 8.46 -5.54
CA THR A 90 -1.21 7.56 -5.38
C THR A 90 -1.99 7.50 -6.68
N ILE A 91 -2.26 6.28 -7.16
CA ILE A 91 -3.15 6.01 -8.28
C ILE A 91 -4.47 5.49 -7.68
N ASN A 92 -5.49 6.34 -7.71
CA ASN A 92 -6.83 6.00 -7.25
C ASN A 92 -7.63 5.30 -8.36
N LEU A 93 -8.00 4.04 -8.11
CA LEU A 93 -8.73 3.15 -9.02
C LEU A 93 -10.14 2.80 -8.48
N THR A 94 -10.59 3.49 -7.43
CA THR A 94 -11.88 3.22 -6.76
C THR A 94 -13.08 3.73 -7.57
N VAL A 95 -12.84 4.66 -8.50
CA VAL A 95 -13.86 5.19 -9.40
C VAL A 95 -13.96 4.30 -10.63
N ASP A 96 -15.17 3.76 -10.90
CA ASP A 96 -15.34 2.82 -12.02
C ASP A 96 -14.88 3.42 -13.35
N GLY A 97 -14.07 2.64 -14.07
CA GLY A 97 -13.55 2.98 -15.38
C GLY A 97 -12.57 4.17 -15.42
N LYS A 98 -12.13 4.70 -14.29
CA LYS A 98 -11.20 5.84 -14.23
C LYS A 98 -10.01 5.54 -13.32
N ALA A 99 -8.90 6.21 -13.61
CA ALA A 99 -7.72 6.24 -12.75
C ALA A 99 -7.30 7.69 -12.57
N TYR A 100 -7.08 8.10 -11.32
CA TYR A 100 -6.62 9.44 -10.98
C TYR A 100 -5.26 9.32 -10.31
N PHE A 101 -4.27 10.03 -10.85
CA PHE A 101 -2.95 10.12 -10.24
C PHE A 101 -2.86 11.41 -9.42
N SER A 102 -2.37 11.27 -8.19
CA SER A 102 -2.00 12.38 -7.32
C SER A 102 -0.56 12.21 -6.90
N GLU A 103 0.28 13.21 -7.19
CA GLU A 103 1.64 13.25 -6.70
C GLU A 103 1.66 13.39 -5.18
N THR A 104 2.58 12.69 -4.51
CA THR A 104 2.87 12.89 -3.10
C THR A 104 4.18 13.65 -3.00
N PRO A 105 4.18 14.90 -2.49
CA PRO A 105 5.39 15.66 -2.28
C PRO A 105 6.33 14.91 -1.32
N GLN A 106 7.63 14.92 -1.63
CA GLN A 106 8.65 14.19 -0.87
C GLN A 106 8.73 14.60 0.62
N GLY A 107 8.25 15.81 0.96
CA GLY A 107 8.19 16.34 2.33
C GLY A 107 7.05 15.80 3.20
N GLU A 108 6.11 15.03 2.64
CA GLU A 108 5.00 14.42 3.39
C GLU A 108 5.27 12.95 3.76
N LEU A 109 6.43 12.42 3.38
CA LEU A 109 6.84 11.04 3.67
C LEU A 109 7.41 10.86 5.10
N SER A 110 7.54 11.94 5.87
CA SER A 110 7.91 11.93 7.29
C SER A 110 6.65 12.12 8.16
N GLY A 111 6.11 11.01 8.64
CA GLY A 111 4.98 10.97 9.56
C GLY A 111 5.30 10.18 10.82
N GLU A 112 6.36 10.55 11.53
CA GLU A 112 6.46 10.34 12.99
C GLU A 112 6.73 11.72 13.59
N ASN A 113 5.68 12.34 14.13
CA ASN A 113 5.85 13.43 15.08
C ASN A 113 6.45 12.79 16.34
N VAL A 114 7.77 12.92 16.52
CA VAL A 114 8.35 12.77 17.85
C VAL A 114 7.84 13.94 18.68
N ASP A 115 6.82 13.66 19.49
CA ASP A 115 6.42 14.52 20.59
C ASP A 115 7.55 14.51 21.64
N GLU A 116 8.57 15.35 21.46
CA GLU A 116 9.52 15.69 22.51
C GLU A 116 8.97 16.86 23.32
N SER A 117 7.86 16.63 24.04
CA SER A 117 7.46 17.49 25.14
C SER A 117 8.23 17.09 26.42
N MET A 118 9.27 17.88 26.73
CA MET A 118 9.77 18.24 28.07
C MET A 118 10.31 17.09 28.95
N THR A 119 11.48 17.21 29.58
CA THR A 119 11.74 18.20 30.64
C THR A 119 13.24 18.29 30.92
N GLU A 120 13.80 19.50 30.94
CA GLU A 120 15.13 19.79 31.50
C GLU A 120 15.12 19.52 33.02
N PRO A 121 16.07 18.77 33.59
CA PRO A 121 16.19 18.67 35.04
C PRO A 121 16.72 20.00 35.60
N GLY A 122 15.93 20.58 36.51
CA GLY A 122 16.12 21.92 37.04
C GLY A 122 17.40 22.11 37.85
N ASP A 123 18.03 23.26 37.64
CA ASP A 123 18.89 23.90 38.63
C ASP A 123 18.00 24.73 39.57
N GLU A 124 17.61 24.11 40.68
CA GLU A 124 17.12 24.84 41.86
C GLU A 124 18.27 25.69 42.42
N ASN A 125 18.19 27.00 42.22
CA ASN A 125 19.00 27.95 42.98
C ASN A 125 18.09 29.00 43.61
N LEU A 126 18.33 29.26 44.90
CA LEU A 126 17.72 30.23 45.84
C LEU A 126 16.52 29.71 46.65
N ILE A 127 16.75 29.33 47.91
CA ILE A 127 16.71 30.24 49.08
C ILE A 127 17.09 29.51 50.38
N GLY A 128 17.96 30.11 51.21
CA GLY A 128 18.22 29.69 52.60
C GLY A 128 19.68 29.79 53.01
#